data_AF-A0A969IBA0-F1
#
_entry.id   AF-A0A969IBA0-F1
#
_cell.length_a   1.000
_cell.length_b   1.000
_cell.length_c   1.000
_cell.angle_alpha   90.00
_cell.angle_beta   90.00
_cell.angle_gamma   90.00
#
_symmetry.space_group_name_H-M   'P 1'
#
loop_
_entity.id
_entity.type
_entity.pdbx_description
1 polymer ?
#
loop_
_entity_poly.entity_id
_entity_poly.type
_entity_poly.pdbx_seq_one_letter_code
_entity_poly.pdbx_strand_id
1 'polypeptide(L)'
;MRTSHPRTSLQLCGTALMLALSFGAPVHAQLAAPVGPTQATTIPNGLTEFARANPQCTEMTNGCEICVRGDLIECSTPGIACQPAAWQCKKDLGSLNDSAKSTAPSK
;
A
#
# COMPACT_ATOMS: atom_id res chain seq x y z
N MET A 1 8.07 -67.29 34.88
CA MET A 1 8.86 -66.38 35.75
C MET A 1 8.44 -64.96 35.41
N ARG A 2 7.74 -64.26 36.32
CA ARG A 2 7.41 -62.83 36.23
C ARG A 2 8.39 -62.08 37.11
N THR A 3 9.22 -61.21 36.54
CA THR A 3 10.10 -60.32 37.29
C THR A 3 9.60 -58.89 37.14
N SER A 4 8.99 -58.42 38.23
CA SER A 4 8.61 -57.04 38.55
C SER A 4 9.81 -56.10 38.48
N HIS A 5 9.68 -54.98 37.76
CA HIS A 5 10.61 -53.86 37.87
C HIS A 5 9.94 -52.68 38.59
N PRO A 6 10.55 -52.16 39.67
CA PRO A 6 10.00 -51.06 40.45
C PRO A 6 10.11 -49.72 39.70
N ARG A 7 8.96 -49.08 39.51
CA ARG A 7 8.84 -47.61 39.45
C ARG A 7 9.47 -47.01 40.72
N THR A 8 9.81 -45.73 40.68
CA THR A 8 10.12 -44.88 41.85
C THR A 8 11.61 -44.75 42.23
N SER A 9 12.47 -44.23 41.35
CA SER A 9 13.75 -43.67 41.83
C SER A 9 14.43 -42.62 40.93
N LEU A 10 13.75 -42.08 39.91
CA LEU A 10 14.38 -41.17 38.95
C LEU A 10 13.46 -39.98 38.61
N GLN A 11 12.87 -39.33 39.63
CA GLN A 11 11.94 -38.22 39.39
C GLN A 11 12.13 -36.99 40.29
N LEU A 12 13.32 -36.77 40.88
CA LEU A 12 13.54 -35.60 41.76
C LEU A 12 14.76 -34.70 41.48
N CYS A 13 15.63 -35.00 40.51
CA CYS A 13 16.79 -34.12 40.24
C CYS A 13 16.64 -33.17 39.03
N GLY A 14 15.57 -33.27 38.25
CA GLY A 14 15.48 -32.59 36.95
C GLY A 14 14.82 -31.20 36.91
N THR A 15 14.19 -30.75 38.00
CA THR A 15 13.30 -29.56 37.94
C THR A 15 13.94 -28.25 38.39
N ALA A 16 15.23 -28.23 38.75
CA ALA A 16 15.90 -27.04 39.29
C ALA A 16 16.69 -26.20 38.28
N LEU A 17 16.78 -26.56 36.99
CA LEU A 17 17.67 -25.89 36.03
C LEU A 17 16.98 -25.20 34.83
N MET A 18 15.68 -24.90 34.88
CA MET A 18 14.99 -24.25 33.75
C MET A 18 14.05 -23.11 34.17
N LEU A 19 14.53 -22.20 35.02
CA LEU A 19 13.79 -20.97 35.37
C LEU A 19 14.68 -19.71 35.27
N ALA A 20 15.39 -19.56 34.16
CA ALA A 20 16.14 -18.34 33.87
C ALA A 20 16.26 -18.09 32.36
N LEU A 21 15.13 -17.86 31.68
CA LEU A 21 15.10 -17.30 30.32
C LEU A 21 14.20 -16.05 30.31
N SER A 22 14.78 -15.00 30.87
CA SER A 22 14.82 -13.62 30.39
C SER A 22 13.69 -13.15 29.47
N PHE A 23 12.80 -12.34 30.03
CA PHE A 23 11.90 -11.46 29.29
C PHE A 23 12.72 -10.41 28.51
N GLY A 24 12.96 -10.66 27.23
CA GLY A 24 13.40 -9.63 26.29
C GLY A 24 12.18 -8.84 25.80
N ALA A 25 12.07 -7.57 26.16
CA ALA A 25 11.06 -6.69 25.59
C ALA A 25 11.29 -6.56 24.07
N PRO A 26 10.28 -6.72 23.21
CA PRO A 26 10.42 -6.40 21.80
C PRO A 26 10.58 -4.89 21.66
N VAL A 27 11.81 -4.43 21.46
CA VAL A 27 12.10 -3.09 20.92
C VAL A 27 11.41 -3.04 19.56
N HIS A 28 10.27 -2.34 19.51
CA HIS A 28 9.62 -2.00 18.26
C HIS A 28 10.52 -0.98 17.56
N ALA A 29 11.42 -1.48 16.71
CA ALA A 29 12.07 -0.66 15.71
C ALA A 29 10.97 -0.13 14.78
N GLN A 30 10.53 1.10 15.06
CA GLN A 30 9.72 1.85 14.12
C GLN A 30 10.59 2.06 12.88
N LEU A 31 10.38 1.24 11.84
CA LEU A 31 10.91 1.49 10.53
C LEU A 31 10.42 2.88 10.13
N ALA A 32 11.28 3.89 10.25
CA ALA A 32 11.14 5.09 9.48
C ALA A 32 11.10 4.62 8.02
N ALA A 33 9.95 4.78 7.37
CA ALA A 33 9.83 4.51 5.96
C ALA A 33 10.98 5.26 5.28
N PRO A 34 11.82 4.60 4.46
CA PRO A 34 12.80 5.32 3.69
C PRO A 34 12.02 6.34 2.86
N VAL A 35 12.25 7.62 3.11
CA VAL A 35 11.91 8.68 2.16
C VAL A 35 12.67 8.31 0.90
N GLY A 36 11.95 7.66 -0.02
CA GLY A 36 12.48 7.24 -1.31
C GLY A 36 13.02 8.47 -2.06
N PRO A 37 13.90 8.24 -3.05
CA PRO A 37 14.48 9.34 -3.81
C PRO A 37 13.36 10.26 -4.29
N THR A 38 13.51 11.57 -4.08
CA THR A 38 12.66 12.60 -4.68
C THR A 38 12.58 12.30 -6.18
N GLN A 39 11.46 11.71 -6.60
CA GLN A 39 11.30 11.24 -7.95
C GLN A 39 11.27 12.47 -8.84
N ALA A 40 12.33 12.65 -9.64
CA ALA A 40 12.33 13.63 -10.70
C ALA A 40 11.04 13.46 -11.50
N THR A 41 10.35 14.57 -11.78
CA THR A 41 9.11 14.67 -12.55
C THR A 41 9.30 14.11 -13.96
N THR A 42 9.39 12.79 -14.06
CA THR A 42 9.45 12.07 -15.31
C THR A 42 8.01 11.95 -15.75
N ILE A 43 7.67 12.62 -16.84
CA ILE A 43 6.33 12.48 -17.42
C ILE A 43 6.10 11.00 -17.71
N PRO A 44 5.07 10.38 -17.12
CA PRO A 44 4.76 8.98 -17.32
C PRO A 44 4.61 8.65 -18.81
N ASN A 45 5.13 7.49 -19.22
CA ASN A 45 5.13 7.11 -20.63
C ASN A 45 3.69 7.09 -21.20
N GLY A 46 3.50 7.67 -22.38
CA GLY A 46 2.21 7.70 -23.08
C GLY A 46 1.18 8.69 -22.53
N LEU A 47 1.44 9.31 -21.36
CA LEU A 47 0.50 10.25 -20.73
C LEU A 47 0.25 11.47 -21.61
N THR A 48 1.31 12.07 -22.17
CA THR A 48 1.20 13.28 -23.01
C THR A 48 0.35 13.03 -24.26
N GLU A 49 0.54 11.88 -24.90
CA GLU A 49 -0.23 11.51 -26.10
C GLU A 49 -1.71 11.32 -25.75
N PHE A 50 -1.97 10.52 -24.70
CA PHE A 50 -3.33 10.28 -24.23
C PHE A 50 -4.02 11.57 -23.80
N ALA A 51 -3.30 12.45 -23.10
CA ALA A 51 -3.77 13.75 -22.66
C ALA A 51 -4.19 14.63 -23.84
N ARG A 52 -3.37 14.67 -24.89
CA ARG A 52 -3.63 15.44 -26.11
C ARG A 52 -4.83 14.89 -26.89
N ALA A 53 -4.94 13.57 -26.99
CA ALA A 53 -6.06 12.90 -27.66
C ALA A 53 -7.38 13.02 -26.90
N ASN A 54 -7.33 13.23 -25.56
CA ASN A 54 -8.49 13.31 -24.69
C ASN A 54 -8.51 14.64 -23.92
N PRO A 55 -8.76 15.79 -24.59
CA PRO A 55 -8.74 17.11 -23.96
C PRO A 55 -9.86 17.31 -22.92
N GLN A 56 -10.96 16.58 -23.04
CA GLN A 56 -12.08 16.63 -22.09
C GLN A 56 -11.78 15.92 -20.75
N CYS A 57 -10.75 15.07 -20.70
CA CYS A 57 -10.47 14.27 -19.52
C CYS A 57 -9.76 15.09 -18.43
N THR A 58 -10.35 15.20 -17.24
CA THR A 58 -9.79 15.97 -16.13
C THR A 58 -9.01 15.09 -15.15
N GLU A 59 -9.30 13.80 -15.12
CA GLU A 59 -8.60 12.81 -14.30
C GLU A 59 -8.31 11.56 -15.13
N MET A 60 -7.04 11.18 -15.21
CA MET A 60 -6.53 10.09 -16.03
C MET A 60 -5.82 9.06 -15.16
N THR A 61 -5.85 7.78 -15.52
CA THR A 61 -5.14 6.73 -14.79
C THR A 61 -4.62 5.66 -15.73
N ASN A 62 -3.51 5.02 -15.37
CA ASN A 62 -3.03 3.78 -15.97
C ASN A 62 -3.15 2.59 -15.01
N GLY A 63 -3.92 2.74 -13.92
CA GLY A 63 -4.05 1.75 -12.85
C GLY A 63 -2.96 1.81 -11.78
N CYS A 64 -1.84 2.49 -12.03
CA CYS A 64 -0.77 2.68 -11.05
C CYS A 64 -0.69 4.09 -10.50
N GLU A 65 -1.01 5.07 -11.34
CA GLU A 65 -1.04 6.46 -10.95
C GLU A 65 -2.35 7.10 -11.40
N ILE A 66 -2.70 8.18 -10.70
CA ILE A 66 -3.80 9.06 -11.05
C ILE A 66 -3.16 10.41 -11.37
N CYS A 67 -3.41 10.88 -12.59
CA CYS A 67 -2.97 12.17 -13.08
C CYS A 67 -4.16 13.10 -13.22
N VAL A 68 -4.07 14.30 -12.65
CA VAL A 68 -5.11 15.33 -12.71
C VAL A 68 -4.65 16.46 -13.62
N ARG A 69 -5.55 16.93 -14.48
CA ARG A 69 -5.31 18.06 -15.38
C ARG A 69 -5.66 19.38 -14.70
N GLY A 70 -4.65 20.24 -14.53
CA GLY A 70 -4.79 21.66 -14.19
C GLY A 70 -3.97 22.52 -15.15
N ASP A 71 -3.29 23.56 -14.64
CA ASP A 71 -2.31 24.35 -15.41
C ASP A 71 -1.14 23.48 -15.90
N LEU A 72 -0.79 22.48 -15.08
CA LEU A 72 0.10 21.38 -15.40
C LEU A 72 -0.63 20.06 -15.10
N ILE A 73 -0.13 18.95 -15.65
CA ILE A 73 -0.63 17.62 -15.29
C ILE A 73 0.17 17.12 -14.09
N GLU A 74 -0.53 16.85 -12.98
CA GLU A 74 0.07 16.38 -11.73
C GLU A 74 -0.32 14.93 -11.48
N CYS A 75 0.65 14.07 -11.21
CA CYS A 75 0.43 12.63 -11.03
C CYS A 75 0.78 12.18 -9.61
N SER A 76 -0.02 11.26 -9.08
CA SER A 76 0.30 10.56 -7.84
C SER A 76 1.54 9.66 -8.00
N THR A 77 2.20 9.32 -6.90
CA THR A 77 3.27 8.30 -6.91
C THR A 77 2.67 6.91 -7.07
N PRO A 78 3.19 6.06 -7.98
CA PRO A 78 2.73 4.68 -8.11
C PRO A 78 3.09 3.84 -6.88
N GLY A 79 2.24 2.87 -6.56
CA GLY A 79 2.48 1.90 -5.49
C GLY A 79 3.61 0.92 -5.80
N ILE A 80 4.16 0.29 -4.76
CA ILE A 80 5.21 -0.73 -4.91
C ILE A 80 4.71 -1.87 -5.79
N ALA A 81 5.54 -2.27 -6.75
CA ALA A 81 5.28 -3.36 -7.70
C ALA A 81 4.07 -3.15 -8.64
N CYS A 82 3.59 -1.92 -8.80
CA CYS A 82 2.51 -1.66 -9.76
C CYS A 82 3.01 -1.72 -11.20
N GLN A 83 2.25 -2.40 -12.07
CA GLN A 83 2.53 -2.50 -13.50
C GLN A 83 1.53 -1.62 -14.27
N PRO A 84 1.98 -0.53 -14.92
CA PRO A 84 1.09 0.40 -15.58
C PRO A 84 0.42 -0.24 -16.80
N ALA A 85 -0.90 -0.06 -16.92
CA ALA A 85 -1.69 -0.46 -18.06
C ALA A 85 -1.83 0.70 -19.08
N ALA A 86 -2.70 0.52 -20.07
CA ALA A 86 -3.08 1.62 -20.96
C ALA A 86 -3.80 2.74 -20.18
N TRP A 87 -3.58 3.98 -20.59
CA TRP A 87 -4.24 5.14 -19.99
C TRP A 87 -5.75 5.12 -20.24
N GLN A 88 -6.49 5.53 -19.21
CA GLN A 88 -7.94 5.63 -19.22
C GLN A 88 -8.39 6.94 -18.59
N CYS A 89 -9.53 7.43 -19.06
CA CYS A 89 -10.18 8.59 -18.48
C CYS A 89 -11.05 8.15 -17.29
N LYS A 90 -10.74 8.62 -16.08
CA LYS A 90 -11.54 8.40 -14.88
C LYS A 90 -12.67 9.42 -14.73
N LYS A 91 -12.39 10.68 -15.08
CA LYS A 91 -13.38 11.76 -15.09
C LYS A 91 -13.18 12.67 -16.28
N ASP A 92 -14.29 13.00 -16.93
CA ASP A 92 -14.36 14.01 -17.96
C ASP A 92 -15.08 15.27 -17.44
N LEU A 93 -14.87 16.38 -18.15
CA LEU A 93 -15.46 17.67 -17.83
C LEU A 93 -17.01 17.65 -17.85
N GLY A 94 -17.64 16.80 -18.66
CA GLY A 94 -19.09 16.65 -18.71
C GLY A 94 -19.64 16.08 -17.40
N SER A 95 -19.04 14.98 -16.94
CA SER A 95 -19.40 14.33 -15.68
C SER A 95 -19.28 15.25 -14.45
N LEU A 96 -18.31 16.18 -14.45
CA LEU A 96 -18.17 17.19 -13.39
C LEU A 96 -19.30 18.23 -13.42
N ASN A 97 -19.75 18.65 -14.60
CA ASN A 97 -20.83 19.62 -14.75
C ASN A 97 -22.18 19.03 -14.30
N ASP A 98 -22.43 17.75 -14.56
CA ASP A 98 -23.62 17.06 -14.08
C ASP A 98 -23.60 16.88 -12.55
N SER A 99 -22.42 16.60 -12.00
CA SER A 99 -22.21 16.50 -10.54
C SER A 99 -22.44 17.85 -9.83
N ALA A 100 -21.97 18.95 -10.41
CA ALA A 100 -22.18 20.30 -9.88
C ALA A 100 -23.64 20.76 -9.99
N LYS A 101 -24.35 20.34 -11.04
CA LYS A 101 -25.78 20.66 -11.20
C LYS A 101 -26.66 19.94 -10.19
N SER A 102 -26.27 18.72 -9.77
CA SER A 102 -27.00 17.93 -8.78
C SER A 102 -26.97 18.51 -7.36
N THR A 103 -26.02 19.42 -7.06
CA THR A 103 -25.88 20.03 -5.71
C THR A 103 -26.65 21.34 -5.52
N ALA A 104 -27.41 21.81 -6.52
CA ALA A 104 -28.27 22.98 -6.36
C ALA A 104 -29.54 22.59 -5.56
N PRO A 105 -29.82 23.23 -4.40
CA PRO A 105 -31.05 22.95 -3.66
C PRO A 105 -32.27 23.33 -4.50
N SER A 106 -33.18 22.36 -4.71
CA SER A 106 -34.53 22.66 -5.21
C SER A 106 -35.20 23.66 -4.28
N LYS A 107 -35.65 24.76 -4.85
CA LYS A 107 -36.41 25.81 -4.19
C LYS A 107 -37.78 25.32 -3.74
#